data_AF-A0A4Q5SCU8-F1
#
_entry.id   AF-A0A4Q5SCU8-F1
#
_cell.length_a   1.000
_cell.length_b   1.000
_cell.length_c   1.000
_cell.angle_alpha   90.00
_cell.angle_beta   90.00
_cell.angle_gamma   90.00
#
_symmetry.space_group_name_H-M   'P 1'
#
loop_
_entity.id
_entity.type
_entity.pdbx_description
1 polymer ?
#
loop_
_entity_poly.entity_id
_entity_poly.type
_entity_poly.pdbx_seq_one_letter_code
_entity_poly.pdbx_strand_id
1 'polypeptide(L)'
;MLSNGAVMRLTLLIAALALAPSAVPANPPVTAAADPVEALARAIVGAEPDPLKQTRLVVDWLNAHFTWNATDYAKRTVPELIAQRGGNCAEQMRVARAMLTSLGVKTRRMAEINLQPFSEQRGRDAAEQIARIGPRGSVFGAGYNDHRWLEVFDAATGEWVPADPTLGLVGLDQWVKARVGFGARPVHAIIPSRDMIVPVAVFAMEDEEGFTRVVDRSHHYLVDGFAAQHGGRVARDPEWARWQADIDEISPAALAAFRG
;
A
#
# COMPACT_ATOMS: atom_id res chain seq x y z
N MET A 1 35.92 -94.30 -16.84
CA MET A 1 35.34 -93.98 -15.52
C MET A 1 33.92 -93.51 -15.72
N LEU A 2 32.99 -94.42 -15.38
CA LEU A 2 31.55 -94.27 -15.10
C LEU A 2 31.38 -93.29 -13.91
N SER A 3 30.28 -92.61 -13.58
CA SER A 3 28.89 -92.54 -14.06
C SER A 3 28.15 -91.48 -13.22
N ASN A 4 26.98 -91.06 -13.70
CA ASN A 4 25.74 -90.84 -12.95
C ASN A 4 25.64 -89.68 -11.95
N GLY A 5 24.51 -88.97 -12.05
CA GLY A 5 23.94 -88.24 -10.92
C GLY A 5 22.96 -87.16 -11.31
N ALA A 6 21.85 -87.53 -11.97
CA ALA A 6 20.73 -86.62 -12.21
C ALA A 6 20.10 -86.19 -10.87
N VAL A 7 19.99 -84.88 -10.65
CA VAL A 7 19.13 -84.31 -9.60
C VAL A 7 18.06 -83.47 -10.28
N MET A 8 16.87 -84.04 -10.30
CA MET A 8 15.62 -83.46 -10.74
C MET A 8 15.25 -82.28 -9.83
N ARG A 9 15.27 -81.05 -10.36
CA ARG A 9 14.71 -79.87 -9.68
C ARG A 9 13.40 -79.49 -10.34
N LEU A 10 12.32 -79.80 -9.63
CA LEU A 10 10.96 -79.36 -9.90
C LEU A 10 10.90 -77.85 -9.64
N THR A 11 10.77 -77.03 -10.68
CA THR A 11 10.49 -75.60 -10.53
C THR A 11 9.02 -75.36 -10.84
N LEU A 12 8.24 -75.05 -9.79
CA LEU A 12 6.87 -74.56 -9.91
C LEU A 12 6.86 -73.25 -10.72
N LEU A 13 6.15 -73.23 -11.85
CA LEU A 13 5.71 -71.98 -12.47
C LEU A 13 4.45 -71.50 -11.73
N ILE A 14 4.58 -70.44 -10.93
CA ILE A 14 3.44 -69.65 -10.47
C ILE A 14 3.30 -68.48 -11.45
N ALA A 15 2.30 -68.54 -12.33
CA ALA A 15 1.91 -67.41 -13.16
C ALA A 15 1.15 -66.40 -12.29
N ALA A 16 1.84 -65.36 -11.82
CA ALA A 16 1.18 -64.20 -11.23
C ALA A 16 0.64 -63.32 -12.36
N LEU A 17 -0.68 -63.34 -12.59
CA LEU A 17 -1.36 -62.29 -13.36
C LEU A 17 -1.23 -60.98 -12.58
N ALA A 18 -0.30 -60.12 -13.00
CA ALA A 18 -0.28 -58.73 -12.57
C ALA A 18 -1.44 -57.99 -13.23
N LEU A 19 -2.52 -57.76 -12.49
CA LEU A 19 -3.53 -56.76 -12.82
C LEU A 19 -2.86 -55.39 -12.78
N ALA A 20 -2.59 -54.80 -13.95
CA ALA A 20 -2.15 -53.42 -14.02
C ALA A 20 -3.23 -52.52 -13.43
N PRO A 21 -2.91 -51.61 -12.48
CA PRO A 21 -3.89 -50.65 -12.00
C PRO A 21 -4.28 -49.75 -13.17
N SER A 22 -5.58 -49.71 -13.48
CA SER A 22 -6.16 -48.79 -14.45
C SER A 22 -5.73 -47.37 -14.08
N ALA A 23 -4.92 -46.74 -14.94
CA ALA A 23 -4.55 -45.35 -14.79
C ALA A 23 -5.82 -44.51 -14.86
N VAL A 24 -6.21 -43.92 -13.73
CA VAL A 24 -7.24 -42.88 -13.70
C VAL A 24 -6.69 -41.71 -14.53
N PRO A 25 -7.40 -41.24 -15.57
CA PRO A 25 -6.94 -40.10 -16.34
C PRO A 25 -6.82 -38.90 -15.40
N ALA A 26 -5.61 -38.35 -15.30
CA ALA A 26 -5.38 -37.13 -14.56
C ALA A 26 -6.22 -36.01 -15.20
N ASN A 27 -7.07 -35.36 -14.40
CA ASN A 27 -7.77 -34.18 -14.85
C ASN A 27 -6.74 -33.16 -15.37
N PRO A 28 -6.98 -32.51 -16.53
CA PRO A 28 -6.10 -31.46 -16.99
C PRO A 28 -5.97 -30.38 -15.90
N PRO A 29 -4.78 -29.78 -15.72
CA PRO A 29 -4.61 -28.70 -14.76
C PRO A 29 -5.61 -27.61 -15.11
N VAL A 30 -6.50 -27.28 -14.16
CA VAL A 30 -7.37 -26.12 -14.26
C VAL A 30 -6.44 -24.91 -14.26
N THR A 31 -6.16 -24.34 -15.43
CA THR A 31 -5.53 -23.03 -15.55
C THR A 31 -6.47 -22.04 -14.85
N ALA A 32 -6.08 -21.59 -13.66
CA ALA A 32 -6.80 -20.54 -12.94
C ALA A 32 -6.98 -19.36 -13.90
N ALA A 33 -8.20 -18.84 -14.00
CA ALA A 33 -8.46 -17.62 -14.77
C ALA A 33 -7.52 -16.52 -14.26
N ALA A 34 -6.95 -15.73 -15.19
CA ALA A 34 -6.05 -14.64 -14.84
C ALA A 34 -6.76 -13.68 -13.86
N ASP A 35 -6.05 -13.26 -12.79
CA ASP A 35 -6.57 -12.29 -11.84
C ASP A 35 -6.92 -10.98 -12.59
N PRO A 36 -8.19 -10.53 -12.56
CA PRO A 36 -8.60 -9.32 -13.28
C PRO A 36 -7.85 -8.07 -12.84
N VAL A 37 -7.37 -8.02 -11.59
CA VAL A 37 -6.55 -6.90 -11.08
C VAL A 37 -5.18 -6.92 -11.76
N GLU A 38 -4.55 -8.10 -11.85
CA GLU A 38 -3.27 -8.26 -12.53
C GLU A 38 -3.40 -7.96 -14.04
N ALA A 39 -4.47 -8.44 -14.67
CA ALA A 39 -4.72 -8.20 -16.09
C ALA A 39 -4.84 -6.69 -16.40
N LEU A 40 -5.57 -5.93 -15.56
CA LEU A 40 -5.66 -4.48 -15.70
C LEU A 40 -4.32 -3.80 -15.41
N ALA A 41 -3.61 -4.21 -14.36
CA ALA A 41 -2.30 -3.66 -14.02
C ALA A 41 -1.31 -3.84 -15.18
N ARG A 42 -1.26 -5.03 -15.79
CA ARG A 42 -0.44 -5.33 -16.98
C ARG A 42 -0.86 -4.52 -18.20
N ALA A 43 -2.16 -4.29 -18.40
CA ALA A 43 -2.63 -3.43 -19.48
C ALA A 43 -2.20 -1.96 -19.30
N ILE A 44 -2.14 -1.47 -18.05
CA ILE A 44 -1.67 -0.12 -17.73
C ILE A 44 -0.17 0.02 -17.93
N VAL A 45 0.63 -0.92 -17.42
CA VAL A 45 2.11 -0.79 -17.44
C VAL A 45 2.75 -1.28 -18.73
N GLY A 46 2.03 -2.07 -19.52
CA GLY A 46 2.55 -2.67 -20.76
C GLY A 46 3.78 -3.51 -20.50
N ALA A 47 4.88 -3.19 -21.20
CA ALA A 47 6.15 -3.91 -21.12
C ALA A 47 7.21 -3.21 -20.23
N GLU A 48 6.84 -2.20 -19.43
CA GLU A 48 7.77 -1.47 -18.57
C GLU A 48 8.37 -2.39 -17.49
N PRO A 49 9.70 -2.63 -17.45
CA PRO A 49 10.31 -3.50 -16.44
C PRO A 49 10.62 -2.81 -15.10
N ASP A 50 10.70 -1.48 -15.05
CA ASP A 50 11.10 -0.73 -13.85
C ASP A 50 9.94 -0.58 -12.86
N PRO A 51 10.02 -1.15 -11.63
CA PRO A 51 8.97 -1.07 -10.62
C PRO A 51 8.51 0.36 -10.29
N LEU A 52 9.42 1.33 -10.30
CA LEU A 52 9.08 2.71 -9.97
C LEU A 52 8.34 3.40 -11.12
N LYS A 53 8.69 3.07 -12.38
CA LYS A 53 7.94 3.55 -13.55
C LYS A 53 6.57 2.86 -13.66
N GLN A 54 6.50 1.56 -13.39
CA GLN A 54 5.24 0.84 -13.23
C GLN A 54 4.34 1.51 -12.18
N THR A 55 4.92 1.88 -11.03
CA THR A 55 4.23 2.62 -9.97
C THR A 55 3.65 3.93 -10.48
N ARG A 56 4.45 4.73 -11.20
CA ARG A 56 3.98 5.99 -11.78
C ARG A 56 2.84 5.77 -12.75
N LEU A 57 2.93 4.80 -13.66
CA LEU A 57 1.87 4.50 -14.62
C LEU A 57 0.55 4.10 -13.93
N VAL A 58 0.62 3.28 -12.88
CA VAL A 58 -0.57 2.90 -12.09
C VAL A 58 -1.15 4.10 -11.33
N VAL A 59 -0.32 4.89 -10.66
CA VAL A 59 -0.73 6.09 -9.91
C VAL A 59 -1.37 7.12 -10.84
N ASP A 60 -0.75 7.39 -11.98
CA ASP A 60 -1.27 8.34 -12.97
C ASP A 60 -2.59 7.84 -13.57
N TRP A 61 -2.70 6.54 -13.87
CA TRP A 61 -3.93 5.95 -14.37
C TRP A 61 -5.07 6.09 -13.35
N LEU A 62 -4.83 5.75 -12.08
CA LEU A 62 -5.84 5.94 -11.02
C LEU A 62 -6.22 7.42 -10.90
N ASN A 63 -5.24 8.32 -10.88
CA ASN A 63 -5.49 9.75 -10.75
C ASN A 63 -6.34 10.32 -11.91
N ALA A 64 -6.18 9.77 -13.12
CA ALA A 64 -6.93 10.18 -14.30
C ALA A 64 -8.31 9.52 -14.44
N HIS A 65 -8.51 8.34 -13.86
CA HIS A 65 -9.72 7.53 -14.10
C HIS A 65 -10.63 7.40 -12.88
N PHE A 66 -10.16 7.70 -11.67
CA PHE A 66 -10.97 7.61 -10.45
C PHE A 66 -11.54 8.97 -10.07
N THR A 67 -12.76 8.95 -9.55
CA THR A 67 -13.40 10.12 -8.93
C THR A 67 -13.28 10.03 -7.41
N TRP A 68 -13.10 11.16 -6.75
CA TRP A 68 -13.20 11.22 -5.30
C TRP A 68 -14.63 11.02 -4.82
N ASN A 69 -14.81 10.05 -3.92
CA ASN A 69 -16.04 9.84 -3.19
C ASN A 69 -15.80 10.14 -1.71
N ALA A 70 -16.70 10.89 -1.09
CA ALA A 70 -16.67 11.06 0.36
C ALA A 70 -16.81 9.71 1.07
N THR A 71 -16.16 9.56 2.22
CA THR A 71 -16.20 8.33 3.00
C THR A 71 -17.63 7.98 3.42
N ASP A 72 -18.12 6.82 2.97
CA ASP A 72 -19.43 6.27 3.34
C ASP A 72 -19.33 4.98 4.18
N TYR A 73 -18.10 4.55 4.49
CA TYR A 73 -17.77 3.36 5.28
C TYR A 73 -18.29 2.03 4.68
N ALA A 74 -18.68 2.00 3.41
CA ALA A 74 -19.07 0.76 2.75
C ALA A 74 -17.85 -0.16 2.54
N LYS A 75 -18.03 -1.47 2.76
CA LYS A 75 -16.98 -2.46 2.60
C LYS A 75 -16.93 -2.98 1.16
N ARG A 76 -16.20 -2.25 0.30
CA ARG A 76 -15.98 -2.64 -1.10
C ARG A 76 -14.73 -3.49 -1.28
N THR A 77 -14.80 -4.44 -2.20
CA THR A 77 -13.68 -5.23 -2.72
C THR A 77 -12.88 -4.44 -3.77
N VAL A 78 -11.64 -4.84 -4.05
CA VAL A 78 -10.82 -4.16 -5.08
C VAL A 78 -11.48 -4.20 -6.47
N PRO A 79 -12.04 -5.33 -6.95
CA PRO A 79 -12.77 -5.35 -8.22
C PRO A 79 -13.96 -4.38 -8.27
N GLU A 80 -14.73 -4.24 -7.18
CA GLU A 80 -15.83 -3.27 -7.10
C GLU A 80 -15.32 -1.83 -7.15
N LEU A 81 -14.22 -1.53 -6.46
CA LEU A 81 -13.57 -0.21 -6.50
C LEU A 81 -13.09 0.15 -7.91
N ILE A 82 -12.53 -0.82 -8.65
CA ILE A 82 -12.12 -0.66 -10.05
C ILE A 82 -13.34 -0.43 -10.95
N ALA A 83 -14.40 -1.21 -10.76
CA ALA A 83 -15.62 -1.09 -11.57
C ALA A 83 -16.31 0.27 -11.37
N GLN A 84 -16.40 0.76 -10.13
CA GLN A 84 -17.02 2.06 -9.83
C GLN A 84 -16.15 3.26 -10.25
N ARG A 85 -14.85 3.05 -10.46
CA ARG A 85 -13.88 4.12 -10.78
C ARG A 85 -13.95 5.30 -9.81
N GLY A 86 -13.90 4.99 -8.52
CA GLY A 86 -13.93 6.01 -7.50
C GLY A 86 -13.63 5.48 -6.11
N GLY A 87 -13.49 6.41 -5.17
CA GLY A 87 -13.27 6.10 -3.77
C GLY A 87 -12.52 7.20 -3.03
N ASN A 88 -12.46 7.07 -1.71
CA ASN A 88 -11.62 7.93 -0.87
C ASN A 88 -10.15 7.51 -0.90
N CYS A 89 -9.30 8.13 -0.07
CA CYS A 89 -7.87 7.84 -0.02
C CYS A 89 -7.54 6.40 0.35
N ALA A 90 -8.26 5.83 1.32
CA ALA A 90 -8.06 4.45 1.73
C ALA A 90 -8.44 3.46 0.62
N GLU A 91 -9.53 3.72 -0.11
CA GLU A 91 -9.99 2.89 -1.21
C GLU A 91 -9.03 2.94 -2.42
N GLN A 92 -8.62 4.15 -2.84
CA GLN A 92 -7.68 4.30 -3.95
C GLN A 92 -6.30 3.71 -3.63
N MET A 93 -5.81 3.89 -2.40
CA MET A 93 -4.59 3.24 -1.91
C MET A 93 -4.69 1.71 -1.98
N ARG A 94 -5.84 1.12 -1.62
CA ARG A 94 -6.06 -0.34 -1.72
C ARG A 94 -6.00 -0.83 -3.18
N VAL A 95 -6.61 -0.08 -4.10
CA VAL A 95 -6.57 -0.44 -5.55
C VAL A 95 -5.14 -0.35 -6.08
N ALA A 96 -4.44 0.77 -5.84
CA ALA A 96 -3.05 0.96 -6.26
C ALA A 96 -2.17 -0.19 -5.73
N ARG A 97 -2.32 -0.51 -4.44
CA ARG A 97 -1.54 -1.57 -3.79
C ARG A 97 -1.78 -2.94 -4.43
N ALA A 98 -3.04 -3.29 -4.69
CA ALA A 98 -3.39 -4.57 -5.30
C ALA A 98 -2.77 -4.70 -6.70
N MET A 99 -2.88 -3.64 -7.53
CA MET A 99 -2.24 -3.60 -8.84
C MET A 99 -0.72 -3.76 -8.75
N LEU A 100 -0.07 -2.97 -7.90
CA LEU A 100 1.40 -3.00 -7.77
C LEU A 100 1.91 -4.32 -7.22
N THR A 101 1.21 -4.89 -6.24
CA THR A 101 1.58 -6.19 -5.65
C THR A 101 1.42 -7.31 -6.68
N SER A 102 0.39 -7.27 -7.53
CA SER A 102 0.21 -8.23 -8.64
C SER A 102 1.32 -8.16 -9.70
N LEU A 103 1.98 -7.00 -9.83
CA LEU A 103 3.15 -6.81 -10.69
C LEU A 103 4.47 -7.20 -10.00
N GLY A 104 4.43 -7.67 -8.74
CA GLY A 104 5.62 -8.00 -7.96
C GLY A 104 6.32 -6.79 -7.34
N VAL A 105 5.72 -5.59 -7.40
CA VAL A 105 6.26 -4.39 -6.75
C VAL A 105 6.03 -4.51 -5.25
N LYS A 106 7.11 -4.42 -4.47
CA LYS A 106 7.03 -4.43 -3.01
C LYS A 106 6.48 -3.10 -2.52
N THR A 107 5.39 -3.16 -1.76
CA THR A 107 4.68 -2.00 -1.22
C THR A 107 4.50 -2.10 0.29
N ARG A 108 4.31 -0.96 0.95
CA ARG A 108 3.76 -0.90 2.31
C ARG A 108 2.76 0.24 2.44
N ARG A 109 1.80 0.07 3.33
CA ARG A 109 0.73 1.05 3.53
C ARG A 109 1.24 2.21 4.38
N MET A 110 0.79 3.41 4.06
CA MET A 110 1.12 4.63 4.79
C MET A 110 -0.13 5.24 5.40
N ALA A 111 0.05 5.83 6.57
CA ALA A 111 -0.95 6.63 7.24
C ALA A 111 -0.31 7.94 7.68
N GLU A 112 -1.07 9.02 7.62
CA GLU A 112 -0.66 10.30 8.17
C GLU A 112 -1.86 11.03 8.78
N ILE A 113 -1.58 11.94 9.71
CA ILE A 113 -2.56 12.91 10.21
C ILE A 113 -2.17 14.26 9.64
N ASN A 114 -3.07 14.87 8.88
CA ASN A 114 -2.87 16.18 8.27
C ASN A 114 -3.72 17.24 8.96
N LEU A 115 -3.11 18.39 9.21
CA LEU A 115 -3.84 19.61 9.49
C LEU A 115 -4.68 20.01 8.27
N GLN A 116 -5.88 20.51 8.54
CA GLN A 116 -6.82 20.98 7.53
C GLN A 116 -7.47 22.28 8.02
N PRO A 117 -8.06 23.09 7.11
CA PRO A 117 -8.88 24.22 7.53
C PRO A 117 -9.96 23.75 8.52
N PHE A 118 -10.19 24.57 9.53
CA PHE A 118 -11.17 24.28 10.57
C PHE A 118 -12.57 24.08 9.97
N SER A 119 -13.24 23.01 10.40
CA SER A 119 -14.62 22.71 10.03
C SER A 119 -15.36 22.17 11.24
N GLU A 120 -16.39 22.89 11.67
CA GLU A 120 -17.28 22.42 12.74
C GLU A 120 -17.98 21.11 12.36
N GLN A 121 -18.37 20.97 11.09
CA GLN A 121 -19.00 19.73 10.62
C GLN A 121 -18.06 18.55 10.76
N ARG A 122 -16.79 18.70 10.36
CA ARG A 122 -15.77 17.65 10.52
C ARG A 122 -15.55 17.31 11.99
N GLY A 123 -15.61 18.31 12.88
CA GLY A 123 -15.57 18.09 14.32
C GLY A 123 -16.74 17.26 14.84
N ARG A 124 -17.96 17.52 14.35
CA ARG A 124 -19.14 16.71 14.69
C ARG A 124 -19.02 15.29 14.16
N ASP A 125 -18.64 15.12 12.89
CA ASP A 125 -18.45 13.82 12.26
C ASP A 125 -17.37 12.99 13.01
N ALA A 126 -16.29 13.65 13.46
CA ALA A 126 -15.25 13.04 14.26
C ALA A 126 -15.76 12.57 15.64
N ALA A 127 -16.57 13.38 16.33
CA ALA A 127 -17.21 12.98 17.58
C ALA A 127 -18.11 11.76 17.41
N GLU A 128 -18.87 11.70 16.30
CA GLU A 128 -19.67 10.53 15.93
C GLU A 128 -18.80 9.30 15.64
N GLN A 129 -17.64 9.48 14.98
CA GLN A 129 -16.68 8.39 14.79
C GLN A 129 -16.15 7.86 16.13
N ILE A 130 -15.73 8.74 17.04
CA ILE A 130 -15.23 8.33 18.36
C ILE A 130 -16.30 7.55 19.13
N ALA A 131 -17.55 8.02 19.12
CA ALA A 131 -18.66 7.31 19.75
C ALA A 131 -18.91 5.92 19.15
N ARG A 132 -18.68 5.75 17.84
CA ARG A 132 -18.94 4.50 17.11
C ARG A 132 -17.80 3.48 17.19
N ILE A 133 -16.56 3.94 17.02
CA ILE A 133 -15.40 3.06 16.85
C ILE A 133 -14.34 3.20 17.94
N GLY A 134 -14.62 4.00 18.97
CA GLY A 134 -13.76 4.21 20.12
C GLY A 134 -12.65 5.24 19.88
N PRO A 135 -11.62 5.26 20.74
CA PRO A 135 -10.55 6.27 20.69
C PRO A 135 -9.84 6.35 19.34
N ARG A 136 -9.82 5.28 18.54
CA ARG A 136 -9.27 5.31 17.18
C ARG A 136 -9.97 6.25 16.20
N GLY A 137 -11.19 6.71 16.52
CA GLY A 137 -11.85 7.79 15.78
C GLY A 137 -11.21 9.16 15.97
N SER A 138 -10.32 9.33 16.97
CA SER A 138 -9.64 10.59 17.28
C SER A 138 -8.55 10.99 16.28
N VAL A 139 -8.31 10.17 15.25
CA VAL A 139 -7.50 10.56 14.08
C VAL A 139 -8.23 11.58 13.19
N PHE A 140 -9.53 11.78 13.44
CA PHE A 140 -10.37 12.80 12.83
C PHE A 140 -10.65 13.92 13.83
N GLY A 141 -10.71 15.17 13.34
CA GLY A 141 -11.07 16.31 14.18
C GLY A 141 -11.50 17.53 13.37
N ALA A 142 -11.83 18.63 14.05
CA ALA A 142 -12.28 19.84 13.37
C ALA A 142 -11.18 20.47 12.49
N GLY A 143 -9.92 20.40 12.93
CA GLY A 143 -8.76 20.99 12.25
C GLY A 143 -7.77 19.98 11.66
N TYR A 144 -8.12 18.69 11.62
CA TYR A 144 -7.25 17.65 11.10
C TYR A 144 -8.03 16.43 10.60
N ASN A 145 -7.38 15.63 9.76
CA ASN A 145 -7.96 14.42 9.19
C ASN A 145 -6.84 13.41 8.89
N ASP A 146 -7.18 12.12 8.85
CA ASP A 146 -6.23 11.11 8.38
C ASP A 146 -6.12 11.12 6.85
N HIS A 147 -5.00 10.64 6.35
CA HIS A 147 -4.81 10.36 4.92
C HIS A 147 -4.04 9.06 4.73
N ARG A 148 -4.31 8.37 3.62
CA ARG A 148 -3.79 7.04 3.32
C ARG A 148 -3.15 7.00 1.95
N TRP A 149 -1.94 6.46 1.88
CA TRP A 149 -1.13 6.36 0.67
C TRP A 149 -0.14 5.19 0.77
N LEU A 150 0.84 5.06 -0.13
CA LEU A 150 1.77 3.93 -0.19
C LEU A 150 3.24 4.36 -0.18
N GLU A 151 4.10 3.53 0.39
CA GLU A 151 5.51 3.50 -0.02
C GLU A 151 5.74 2.30 -0.94
N VAL A 152 6.54 2.50 -1.97
CA VAL A 152 7.01 1.46 -2.89
C VAL A 152 8.52 1.30 -2.74
N PHE A 153 9.02 0.07 -2.76
CA PHE A 153 10.45 -0.17 -2.63
C PHE A 153 11.13 -0.01 -3.98
N ASP A 154 12.05 0.93 -4.09
CA ASP A 154 12.92 1.07 -5.26
C ASP A 154 14.17 0.21 -5.06
N ALA A 155 14.24 -0.89 -5.81
CA ALA A 155 15.37 -1.82 -5.74
C ALA A 155 16.69 -1.21 -6.25
N ALA A 156 16.65 -0.16 -7.09
CA ALA A 156 17.85 0.47 -7.62
C ALA A 156 18.57 1.30 -6.55
N THR A 157 17.83 1.93 -5.65
CA THR A 157 18.36 2.76 -4.56
C THR A 157 18.35 2.05 -3.20
N GLY A 158 17.56 0.99 -3.06
CA GLY A 158 17.35 0.31 -1.77
C GLY A 158 16.42 1.09 -0.83
N GLU A 159 15.70 2.09 -1.33
CA GLU A 159 14.91 3.03 -0.54
C GLU A 159 13.40 2.81 -0.71
N TRP A 160 12.65 3.27 0.28
CA TRP A 160 11.19 3.38 0.18
C TRP A 160 10.80 4.75 -0.39
N VAL A 161 10.03 4.73 -1.47
CA VAL A 161 9.63 5.93 -2.21
C VAL A 161 8.14 6.17 -2.04
N PRO A 162 7.67 7.40 -1.76
CA PRO A 162 6.26 7.66 -1.59
C PRO A 162 5.49 7.60 -2.91
N ALA A 163 4.28 7.05 -2.85
CA ALA A 163 3.33 6.96 -3.94
C ALA A 163 1.91 7.25 -3.41
N ASP A 164 1.29 8.33 -3.88
CA ASP A 164 -0.07 8.74 -3.50
C ASP A 164 -0.98 8.73 -4.73
N PRO A 165 -1.88 7.74 -4.88
CA PRO A 165 -2.79 7.66 -6.02
C PRO A 165 -3.84 8.78 -6.03
N THR A 166 -4.23 9.29 -4.86
CA THR A 166 -5.25 10.36 -4.79
C THR A 166 -4.71 11.69 -5.27
N LEU A 167 -3.42 11.92 -5.07
CA LEU A 167 -2.75 13.12 -5.50
C LEU A 167 -1.90 12.91 -6.75
N GLY A 168 -1.83 11.71 -7.32
CA GLY A 168 -1.06 11.47 -8.55
C GLY A 168 0.45 11.71 -8.37
N LEU A 169 1.01 11.34 -7.21
CA LEU A 169 2.39 11.66 -6.85
C LEU A 169 3.21 10.38 -6.71
N VAL A 170 4.43 10.38 -7.25
CA VAL A 170 5.44 9.34 -7.04
C VAL A 170 6.82 9.96 -6.89
N GLY A 171 7.40 9.86 -5.70
CA GLY A 171 8.72 10.39 -5.37
C GLY A 171 8.71 11.37 -4.20
N LEU A 172 9.80 11.38 -3.42
CA LEU A 172 9.95 12.23 -2.24
C LEU A 172 9.82 13.72 -2.58
N ASP A 173 10.46 14.20 -3.65
CA ASP A 173 10.37 15.61 -4.09
C ASP A 173 8.91 16.05 -4.37
N GLN A 174 8.14 15.20 -5.07
CA GLN A 174 6.73 15.49 -5.34
C GLN A 174 5.90 15.48 -4.05
N TRP A 175 6.15 14.52 -3.16
CA TRP A 175 5.48 14.45 -1.87
C TRP A 175 5.78 15.70 -1.03
N VAL A 176 7.06 16.07 -0.86
CA VAL A 176 7.46 17.23 -0.04
C VAL A 176 6.83 18.51 -0.60
N LYS A 177 6.90 18.76 -1.92
CA LYS A 177 6.24 19.90 -2.58
C LYS A 177 4.73 19.94 -2.38
N ALA A 178 4.08 18.79 -2.32
CA ALA A 178 2.63 18.70 -2.14
C ALA A 178 2.16 18.91 -0.70
N ARG A 179 3.01 18.67 0.31
CA ARG A 179 2.64 18.72 1.74
C ARG A 179 3.25 19.90 2.48
N VAL A 180 4.58 19.92 2.56
CA VAL A 180 5.35 20.82 3.42
C VAL A 180 6.08 21.92 2.64
N GLY A 181 6.19 21.77 1.32
CA GLY A 181 6.90 22.70 0.45
C GLY A 181 6.22 24.07 0.36
N PHE A 182 7.04 25.11 0.21
CA PHE A 182 6.56 26.45 -0.07
C PHE A 182 6.13 26.60 -1.54
N GLY A 183 5.10 27.43 -1.77
CA GLY A 183 4.62 27.79 -3.10
C GLY A 183 3.32 27.11 -3.50
N ALA A 184 3.01 27.18 -4.80
CA ALA A 184 1.81 26.55 -5.35
C ALA A 184 1.95 25.03 -5.23
N ARG A 185 0.96 24.41 -4.58
CA ARG A 185 0.91 22.95 -4.50
C ARG A 185 0.53 22.39 -5.86
N PRO A 186 1.07 21.23 -6.23
CA PRO A 186 0.48 20.46 -7.32
C PRO A 186 -0.99 20.17 -6.93
N VAL A 187 -1.90 20.83 -7.64
CA VAL A 187 -3.35 20.64 -7.48
C VAL A 187 -3.76 19.55 -8.45
N HIS A 188 -4.18 18.41 -7.92
CA HIS A 188 -4.67 17.29 -8.71
C HIS A 188 -6.20 17.21 -8.63
N ALA A 189 -6.82 16.61 -9.65
CA ALA A 189 -8.26 16.68 -9.88
C ALA A 189 -9.11 15.97 -8.82
N ILE A 190 -8.55 14.98 -8.11
CA ILE A 190 -9.30 14.09 -7.21
C ILE A 190 -9.53 14.72 -5.82
N ILE A 191 -8.51 15.32 -5.21
CA ILE A 191 -8.66 16.03 -3.92
C ILE A 191 -8.21 17.47 -4.14
N PRO A 192 -8.98 18.49 -3.71
CA PRO A 192 -8.43 19.82 -3.57
C PRO A 192 -7.34 19.77 -2.49
N SER A 193 -6.09 19.54 -2.90
CA SER A 193 -4.88 19.47 -2.04
C SER A 193 -4.69 20.73 -1.17
N ARG A 194 -5.44 21.80 -1.47
CA ARG A 194 -5.59 23.00 -0.64
C ARG A 194 -6.12 22.69 0.78
N ASP A 195 -6.91 21.63 0.94
CA ASP A 195 -7.52 21.32 2.24
C ASP A 195 -6.57 20.53 3.14
N MET A 196 -5.52 19.90 2.60
CA MET A 196 -4.49 19.18 3.36
C MET A 196 -3.31 20.11 3.67
N ILE A 197 -3.38 20.93 4.72
CA ILE A 197 -2.36 21.95 5.04
C ILE A 197 -0.99 21.31 5.23
N VAL A 198 -0.78 20.45 6.23
CA VAL A 198 0.52 19.84 6.48
C VAL A 198 0.35 18.59 7.36
N PRO A 199 1.07 17.50 7.10
CA PRO A 199 1.09 16.37 8.01
C PRO A 199 1.85 16.72 9.29
N VAL A 200 1.39 16.14 10.41
CA VAL A 200 2.06 16.25 11.72
C VAL A 200 2.54 14.90 12.24
N ALA A 201 2.12 13.80 11.61
CA ALA A 201 2.60 12.47 11.91
C ALA A 201 2.46 11.58 10.67
N VAL A 202 3.45 10.72 10.41
CA VAL A 202 3.49 9.82 9.24
C VAL A 202 4.01 8.45 9.67
N PHE A 203 3.27 7.39 9.36
CA PHE A 203 3.57 6.02 9.77
C PHE A 203 3.53 5.06 8.58
N ALA A 204 4.53 4.18 8.51
CA ALA A 204 4.50 3.02 7.63
C ALA A 204 4.01 1.79 8.41
N MET A 205 3.03 1.08 7.86
CA MET A 205 2.54 -0.19 8.40
C MET A 205 3.32 -1.35 7.76
N GLU A 206 4.03 -2.13 8.57
CA GLU A 206 4.84 -3.25 8.07
C GLU A 206 4.02 -4.48 7.71
N ASP A 207 2.86 -4.65 8.34
CA ASP A 207 1.98 -5.81 8.16
C ASP A 207 0.58 -5.42 7.67
N GLU A 208 -0.21 -6.42 7.30
CA GLU A 208 -1.62 -6.27 6.94
C GLU A 208 -2.51 -5.99 8.16
N GLU A 209 -2.03 -6.30 9.36
CA GLU A 209 -2.80 -6.32 10.62
C GLU A 209 -3.03 -4.93 11.21
N GLY A 210 -2.51 -3.86 10.60
CA GLY A 210 -2.86 -2.49 10.92
C GLY A 210 -1.73 -1.79 11.67
N PHE A 211 -2.02 -1.21 12.84
CA PHE A 211 -1.05 -0.40 13.61
C PHE A 211 -0.27 -1.21 14.67
N THR A 212 -0.23 -2.54 14.53
CA THR A 212 0.53 -3.44 15.41
C THR A 212 2.03 -3.26 15.20
N ARG A 213 2.50 -3.40 13.96
CA ARG A 213 3.91 -3.16 13.59
C ARG A 213 4.01 -1.95 12.67
N VAL A 214 4.54 -0.88 13.22
CA VAL A 214 4.67 0.39 12.51
C VAL A 214 6.07 0.94 12.63
N VAL A 215 6.51 1.61 11.57
CA VAL A 215 7.69 2.46 11.57
C VAL A 215 7.21 3.89 11.54
N ASP A 216 7.66 4.68 12.52
CA ASP A 216 7.48 6.12 12.49
C ASP A 216 8.36 6.72 11.39
N ARG A 217 7.73 7.41 10.46
CA ARG A 217 8.36 8.07 9.29
C ARG A 217 8.21 9.59 9.37
N SER A 218 7.72 10.12 10.47
CA SER A 218 7.45 11.55 10.64
C SER A 218 8.72 12.38 10.42
N HIS A 219 9.83 12.03 11.06
CA HIS A 219 11.13 12.71 10.81
C HIS A 219 11.60 12.58 9.36
N HIS A 220 11.55 11.37 8.80
CA HIS A 220 12.00 11.14 7.42
C HIS A 220 11.31 12.07 6.42
N TYR A 221 9.99 12.27 6.56
CA TYR A 221 9.21 13.08 5.64
C TYR A 221 9.15 14.57 6.01
N LEU A 222 8.92 14.87 7.29
CA LEU A 222 8.62 16.23 7.77
C LEU A 222 9.87 17.00 8.19
N VAL A 223 10.99 16.32 8.42
CA VAL A 223 12.26 16.91 8.84
C VAL A 223 13.31 16.70 7.74
N ASP A 224 13.73 15.47 7.51
CA ASP A 224 14.84 15.16 6.61
C ASP A 224 14.51 15.50 5.15
N GLY A 225 13.35 15.05 4.66
CA GLY A 225 12.90 15.31 3.29
C GLY A 225 12.75 16.80 2.98
N PHE A 226 12.17 17.56 3.92
CA PHE A 226 12.06 19.02 3.77
C PHE A 226 13.42 19.70 3.81
N ALA A 227 14.29 19.35 4.78
CA ALA A 227 15.62 19.93 4.87
C ALA A 227 16.46 19.65 3.63
N ALA A 228 16.39 18.43 3.08
CA ALA A 228 17.07 18.04 1.85
C ALA A 228 16.63 18.91 0.65
N GLN A 229 15.32 19.14 0.48
CA GLN A 229 14.80 19.98 -0.60
C GLN A 229 15.31 21.43 -0.51
N HIS A 230 15.63 21.90 0.69
CA HIS A 230 16.19 23.23 0.93
C HIS A 230 17.72 23.27 1.04
N GLY A 231 18.42 22.18 0.72
CA GLY A 231 19.88 22.09 0.78
C GLY A 231 20.44 22.24 2.19
N GLY A 232 19.70 21.77 3.20
CA GLY A 232 20.07 21.84 4.62
C GLY A 232 20.01 23.24 5.24
N ARG A 233 19.59 24.26 4.49
CA ARG A 233 19.58 25.66 4.97
C ARG A 233 18.67 25.88 6.17
N VAL A 234 17.58 25.13 6.26
CA VAL A 234 16.60 25.20 7.35
C VAL A 234 17.18 24.79 8.70
N ALA A 235 18.22 23.94 8.72
CA ALA A 235 18.85 23.46 9.95
C ALA A 235 19.51 24.57 10.81
N ARG A 236 19.68 25.77 10.25
CA ARG A 236 20.24 26.93 10.94
C ARG A 236 19.17 27.86 11.52
N ASP A 237 17.89 27.60 11.25
CA ASP A 237 16.76 28.39 11.74
C ASP A 237 16.35 27.90 13.14
N PRO A 238 16.29 28.76 14.17
CA PRO A 238 15.79 28.37 15.48
C PRO A 238 14.38 27.76 15.46
N GLU A 239 13.50 28.21 14.55
CA GLU A 239 12.16 27.65 14.39
C GLU A 239 12.19 26.22 13.85
N TRP A 240 13.28 25.82 13.19
CA TRP A 240 13.45 24.45 12.72
C TRP A 240 13.70 23.46 13.87
N ALA A 241 14.43 23.87 14.90
CA ALA A 241 14.60 23.05 16.10
C ALA A 241 13.28 22.90 16.86
N ARG A 242 12.47 23.97 16.92
CA ARG A 242 11.13 23.94 17.49
C ARG A 242 10.20 23.01 16.70
N TRP A 243 10.19 23.11 15.38
CA TRP A 243 9.41 22.22 14.51
C TRP A 243 9.72 20.74 14.77
N GLN A 244 11.01 20.39 14.85
CA GLN A 244 11.42 19.01 15.17
C GLN A 244 10.90 18.56 16.54
N ALA A 245 11.00 19.41 17.56
CA ALA A 245 10.49 19.13 18.90
C ALA A 245 8.96 18.94 18.91
N ASP A 246 8.22 19.77 18.16
CA ASP A 246 6.77 19.63 18.01
C ASP A 246 6.38 18.30 17.33
N ILE A 247 7.16 17.86 16.33
CA ILE A 247 6.99 16.54 15.69
C ILE A 247 7.28 15.39 16.66
N ASP A 248 8.35 15.50 17.46
CA ASP A 248 8.69 14.52 18.49
C ASP A 248 7.60 14.40 19.56
N GLU A 249 6.99 15.52 19.95
CA GLU A 249 5.92 15.55 20.94
C GLU A 249 4.63 14.93 20.40
N ILE A 250 4.23 15.26 19.16
CA ILE A 250 2.93 14.85 18.63
C ILE A 250 2.89 13.42 18.08
N SER A 251 3.99 12.92 17.53
CA SER A 251 4.01 11.61 16.86
C SER A 251 3.56 10.45 17.78
N PRO A 252 4.02 10.33 19.04
CA PRO A 252 3.55 9.28 19.94
C PRO A 252 2.05 9.34 20.21
N ALA A 253 1.50 10.53 20.37
CA ALA A 253 0.06 10.73 20.58
C ALA A 253 -0.75 10.37 19.32
N ALA A 254 -0.26 10.76 18.14
CA ALA A 254 -0.86 10.38 16.87
C ALA A 254 -0.84 8.86 16.65
N LEU A 255 0.25 8.18 17.01
CA LEU A 255 0.32 6.72 16.94
C LEU A 255 -0.65 6.06 17.93
N ALA A 256 -0.76 6.58 19.16
CA ALA A 256 -1.73 6.10 20.12
C ALA A 256 -3.17 6.25 19.59
N ALA A 257 -3.48 7.39 18.97
CA ALA A 257 -4.76 7.62 18.31
C ALA A 257 -5.03 6.58 17.22
N PHE A 258 -4.07 6.22 16.37
CA PHE A 258 -4.28 5.16 15.38
C PHE A 258 -4.49 3.76 15.98
N ARG A 259 -3.87 3.47 17.14
CA ARG A 259 -3.98 2.17 17.82
C ARG A 259 -5.31 1.99 18.55
N GLY A 260 -5.88 3.09 19.06
CA GLY A 260 -7.12 3.08 19.84
C GLY A 260 -6.86 2.81 21.31
#